data_AF-A0A1W0X277-F1
#
_entry.id   AF-A0A1W0X277-F1
#
_cell.length_a   1.000
_cell.length_b   1.000
_cell.length_c   1.000
_cell.angle_alpha   90.00
_cell.angle_beta   90.00
_cell.angle_gamma   90.00
#
_symmetry.space_group_name_H-M   'P 1'
#
loop_
_entity.id
_entity.type
_entity.pdbx_description
1 polymer ?
#
loop_
_entity_poly.entity_id
_entity_poly.type
_entity_poly.pdbx_seq_one_letter_code
_entity_poly.pdbx_strand_id
1 'polypeptide(L)'
;MKRLTLAGSLLALLVDYFPEIFRATNVDTTFINQLITRDTCSKAYKGAQLRVVCEDDDILANDLINEWECPITSAATGSAESLPAWSATTECVPRFNPGRSGLFGLGSKNSISLTFRSRVFLIAKSSFNETAERSTARPTSTVPGSNKETTTPTTTTTVVKTEPTTTTAINRATTTAAPSRNKDNKKSCTGSACPDPSNLVVVGEWRASSDDDAVELPAASNGRSCLKLCLQSKHDCGFVSFEHETKKCLGFSRQAQPQLTRNAFHSILTLTDKTLVRLEDGVTYSGENLLVGSGRLESVFHPETCRSLCLVLPRCNIAEVGGFDWWLKTSAELQPSARVPGRTTFIA
;
A
#
# COMPACT_ATOMS: atom_id res chain seq x y z
N MET A 1 -12.25 -3.01 9.32
CA MET A 1 -11.77 -1.73 9.92
C MET A 1 -11.45 -0.71 8.83
N LYS A 2 -11.90 0.55 8.88
CA LYS A 2 -11.86 1.47 7.72
C LYS A 2 -10.42 1.83 7.28
N ARG A 3 -10.11 1.59 6.01
CA ARG A 3 -8.82 1.78 5.33
C ARG A 3 -9.01 2.64 4.09
N LEU A 4 -8.07 3.53 3.75
CA LEU A 4 -8.16 4.41 2.57
C LEU A 4 -6.89 4.39 1.72
N THR A 5 -7.06 4.28 0.40
CA THR A 5 -5.99 4.21 -0.60
C THR A 5 -6.26 5.14 -1.80
N LEU A 6 -5.22 5.48 -2.59
CA LEU A 6 -5.34 6.31 -3.81
C LEU A 6 -4.79 5.63 -5.06
N ALA A 7 -5.39 5.85 -6.24
CA ALA A 7 -4.90 5.28 -7.50
C ALA A 7 -3.97 6.22 -8.29
N GLY A 8 -2.96 5.65 -8.94
CA GLY A 8 -2.22 6.26 -10.04
C GLY A 8 -2.22 5.32 -11.25
N SER A 9 -2.90 5.70 -12.34
CA SER A 9 -3.23 4.75 -13.41
C SER A 9 -2.10 4.57 -14.43
N LEU A 10 -1.65 3.32 -14.59
CA LEU A 10 -0.73 2.85 -15.63
C LEU A 10 -1.43 1.73 -16.43
N LEU A 11 -1.18 1.61 -17.74
CA LEU A 11 -1.95 0.71 -18.61
C LEU A 11 -1.10 -0.39 -19.25
N ALA A 12 -0.93 -1.51 -18.55
CA ALA A 12 -0.40 -2.77 -19.09
C ALA A 12 -0.72 -3.98 -18.18
N LEU A 13 -2.00 -4.38 -18.03
CA LEU A 13 -2.48 -5.54 -17.24
C LEU A 13 -2.11 -5.58 -15.74
N LEU A 14 -1.39 -4.58 -15.24
CA LEU A 14 -1.05 -4.41 -13.84
C LEU A 14 -2.29 -4.04 -13.01
N VAL A 15 -2.35 -4.59 -11.79
CA VAL A 15 -3.27 -4.14 -10.74
C VAL A 15 -3.01 -2.65 -10.48
N ASP A 16 -4.05 -1.81 -10.47
CA ASP A 16 -3.90 -0.40 -10.05
C ASP A 16 -3.29 -0.40 -8.64
N TYR A 17 -2.04 0.07 -8.49
CA TYR A 17 -1.40 0.10 -7.18
C TYR A 17 -1.99 1.24 -6.34
N PHE A 18 -2.56 0.85 -5.21
CA PHE A 18 -3.35 1.69 -4.31
C PHE A 18 -2.60 1.88 -2.98
N PRO A 19 -1.61 2.80 -2.87
CA PRO A 19 -0.93 3.11 -1.62
C PRO A 19 -1.91 3.46 -0.50
N GLU A 20 -1.72 2.83 0.66
CA GLU A 20 -2.46 3.13 1.88
C GLU A 20 -2.00 4.47 2.46
N ILE A 21 -2.94 5.40 2.58
CA ILE A 21 -2.71 6.75 3.10
C ILE A 21 -3.28 6.91 4.51
N PHE A 22 -4.26 6.10 4.88
CA PHE A 22 -5.00 6.25 6.12
C PHE A 22 -5.68 4.95 6.57
N ARG A 23 -5.80 4.79 7.88
CA ARG A 23 -6.38 3.63 8.59
C ARG A 23 -7.03 4.11 9.88
N ALA A 24 -8.27 3.70 10.15
CA ALA A 24 -8.97 3.99 11.40
C ALA A 24 -9.95 2.87 11.80
N THR A 25 -10.04 2.62 13.10
CA THR A 25 -10.91 1.60 13.68
C THR A 25 -12.11 2.25 14.37
N ASN A 26 -13.32 1.86 13.98
CA ASN A 26 -14.59 2.27 14.59
C ASN A 26 -14.81 3.79 14.66
N VAL A 27 -14.52 4.50 13.57
CA VAL A 27 -14.74 5.95 13.43
C VAL A 27 -15.66 6.23 12.24
N ASP A 28 -16.67 7.08 12.42
CA ASP A 28 -17.63 7.43 11.34
C ASP A 28 -17.21 8.64 10.51
N THR A 29 -16.62 9.66 11.13
CA THR A 29 -16.05 10.84 10.46
C THR A 29 -14.64 11.06 10.95
N THR A 30 -13.68 11.22 10.04
CA THR A 30 -12.25 11.33 10.39
C THR A 30 -11.52 12.34 9.50
N PHE A 31 -10.52 13.03 10.07
CA PHE A 31 -9.74 14.03 9.35
C PHE A 31 -8.39 13.44 8.94
N ILE A 32 -8.20 13.22 7.65
CA ILE A 32 -7.10 12.42 7.11
C ILE A 32 -5.81 13.23 6.93
N ASN A 33 -5.92 14.52 6.58
CA ASN A 33 -4.81 15.49 6.49
C ASN A 33 -3.58 15.08 5.64
N GLN A 34 -3.68 14.06 4.79
CA GLN A 34 -2.52 13.53 4.07
C GLN A 34 -2.10 14.38 2.87
N LEU A 35 -0.78 14.41 2.65
CA LEU A 35 -0.12 15.03 1.51
C LEU A 35 0.11 13.98 0.42
N ILE A 36 -0.43 14.22 -0.78
CA ILE A 36 -0.14 13.41 -1.96
C ILE A 36 0.26 14.34 -3.11
N THR A 37 1.36 13.99 -3.79
CA THR A 37 1.90 14.71 -4.94
C THR A 37 1.83 13.86 -6.20
N ARG A 38 1.76 14.52 -7.37
CA ARG A 38 2.08 13.91 -8.66
C ARG A 38 2.52 15.00 -9.63
N ASP A 39 3.53 14.68 -10.43
CA ASP A 39 4.10 15.54 -11.45
C ASP A 39 3.77 14.99 -12.85
N THR A 40 3.70 15.86 -13.86
CA THR A 40 3.55 15.47 -15.28
C THR A 40 4.26 16.46 -16.20
N CYS A 41 5.20 15.95 -17.00
CA CYS A 41 5.77 16.63 -18.17
C CYS A 41 4.93 16.38 -19.44
N SER A 42 4.13 15.31 -19.47
CA SER A 42 3.42 14.90 -20.67
C SER A 42 2.23 15.80 -21.04
N LYS A 43 2.45 16.62 -22.09
CA LYS A 43 1.47 17.50 -22.76
C LYS A 43 0.96 18.65 -21.86
N ALA A 44 0.26 19.61 -22.47
CA ALA A 44 -0.41 20.67 -21.72
C ALA A 44 -1.49 20.08 -20.79
N TYR A 45 -1.51 20.51 -19.53
CA TYR A 45 -2.45 20.05 -18.51
C TYR A 45 -3.91 20.30 -18.93
N LYS A 46 -4.75 19.27 -18.84
CA LYS A 46 -6.19 19.32 -19.19
C LYS A 46 -7.15 19.04 -18.02
N GLY A 47 -6.61 18.93 -16.81
CA GLY A 47 -7.31 18.37 -15.64
C GLY A 47 -6.62 17.12 -15.13
N ALA A 48 -7.04 16.67 -13.94
CA ALA A 48 -6.63 15.40 -13.33
C ALA A 48 -7.84 14.70 -12.69
N GLN A 49 -7.67 13.45 -12.28
CA GLN A 49 -8.69 12.69 -11.55
C GLN A 49 -8.07 12.11 -10.29
N LEU A 50 -8.49 12.61 -9.12
CA LEU A 50 -8.18 12.00 -7.83
C LEU A 50 -9.06 10.76 -7.68
N ARG A 51 -8.46 9.58 -7.57
CA ARG A 51 -9.15 8.30 -7.36
C ARG A 51 -8.87 7.78 -5.97
N VAL A 52 -9.91 7.50 -5.19
CA VAL A 52 -9.80 7.04 -3.80
C VAL A 52 -10.62 5.77 -3.62
N VAL A 53 -10.11 4.79 -2.88
CA VAL A 53 -10.83 3.56 -2.50
C VAL A 53 -10.83 3.42 -0.98
N CYS A 54 -11.98 3.10 -0.40
CA CYS A 54 -12.13 2.78 1.02
C CYS A 54 -12.57 1.32 1.19
N GLU A 55 -11.88 0.60 2.05
CA GLU A 55 -12.13 -0.80 2.38
C GLU A 55 -12.38 -0.93 3.89
N ASP A 56 -13.25 -1.86 4.31
CA ASP A 56 -13.27 -2.35 5.67
C ASP A 56 -12.26 -3.50 5.75
N ASP A 57 -11.07 -3.18 6.25
CA ASP A 57 -9.94 -4.07 6.50
C ASP A 57 -10.29 -5.08 7.60
N ASP A 58 -10.81 -6.23 7.20
CA ASP A 58 -11.28 -7.27 8.11
C ASP A 58 -10.43 -8.55 8.00
N ILE A 59 -10.55 -9.41 9.02
CA ILE A 59 -9.67 -10.57 9.22
C ILE A 59 -9.79 -11.60 8.07
N LEU A 60 -10.95 -11.65 7.41
CA LEU A 60 -11.27 -12.68 6.40
C LEU A 60 -11.26 -12.17 4.96
N ALA A 61 -11.50 -10.88 4.73
CA ALA A 61 -11.49 -10.19 3.43
C ALA A 61 -11.42 -8.67 3.68
N ASN A 62 -11.13 -7.89 2.65
CA ASN A 62 -11.31 -6.44 2.68
C ASN A 62 -12.62 -6.13 1.93
N ASP A 63 -13.62 -5.64 2.66
CA ASP A 63 -14.95 -5.37 2.10
C ASP A 63 -15.01 -3.93 1.56
N LEU A 64 -15.34 -3.74 0.28
CA LEU A 64 -15.35 -2.43 -0.35
C LEU A 64 -16.42 -1.51 0.27
N ILE A 65 -16.00 -0.49 1.01
CA ILE A 65 -16.87 0.55 1.58
C ILE A 65 -17.29 1.54 0.49
N ASN A 66 -16.33 2.01 -0.31
CA ASN A 66 -16.61 2.83 -1.49
C ASN A 66 -15.41 3.06 -2.42
N GLU A 67 -15.71 3.66 -3.57
CA GLU A 67 -14.74 4.30 -4.45
C GLU A 67 -15.19 5.73 -4.75
N TRP A 68 -14.25 6.64 -4.98
CA TRP A 68 -14.51 8.02 -5.39
C TRP A 68 -13.65 8.39 -6.59
N GLU A 69 -14.27 9.00 -7.60
CA GLU A 69 -13.62 9.52 -8.79
C GLU A 69 -13.81 11.05 -8.85
N CYS A 70 -12.83 11.78 -8.29
CA CYS A 70 -12.92 13.22 -8.03
C CYS A 70 -12.22 14.02 -9.15
N PRO A 71 -12.96 14.69 -10.06
CA PRO A 71 -12.34 15.48 -11.12
C PRO A 71 -11.68 16.76 -10.55
N ILE A 72 -10.44 17.00 -10.96
CA ILE A 72 -9.69 18.23 -10.69
C ILE A 72 -9.68 19.05 -11.98
N THR A 73 -10.48 20.11 -12.01
CA THR A 73 -10.70 20.98 -13.18
C THR A 73 -10.01 22.34 -13.07
N SER A 74 -9.31 22.61 -11.97
CA SER A 74 -8.55 23.84 -11.77
C SER A 74 -7.39 23.94 -12.78
N ALA A 75 -7.33 25.06 -13.51
CA ALA A 75 -6.19 25.36 -14.36
C ALA A 75 -4.90 25.47 -13.54
N ALA A 76 -3.75 25.17 -14.16
CA ALA A 76 -2.46 25.40 -13.54
C ALA A 76 -2.25 26.91 -13.32
N THR A 77 -1.95 27.32 -12.09
CA THR A 77 -1.76 28.73 -11.72
C THR A 77 -0.43 28.92 -10.98
N GLY A 78 0.28 30.00 -11.30
CA GLY A 78 1.56 30.34 -10.68
C GLY A 78 2.73 29.38 -10.99
N SER A 79 3.91 29.77 -10.51
CA SER A 79 5.08 28.88 -10.40
C SER A 79 5.09 28.18 -9.03
N ALA A 80 5.80 27.07 -8.91
CA ALA A 80 6.01 26.36 -7.64
C ALA A 80 6.52 27.26 -6.51
N GLU A 81 7.42 28.20 -6.83
CA GLU A 81 8.01 29.19 -5.92
C GLU A 81 6.95 30.09 -5.27
N SER A 82 5.86 30.38 -6.01
CA SER A 82 4.74 31.21 -5.52
C SER A 82 3.77 30.49 -4.60
N LEU A 83 3.94 29.17 -4.36
CA LEU A 83 3.10 28.31 -3.52
C LEU A 83 1.59 28.61 -3.64
N PRO A 84 1.00 28.42 -4.83
CA PRO A 84 -0.34 28.89 -5.15
C PRO A 84 -1.41 28.36 -4.19
N ALA A 85 -2.46 29.18 -4.04
CA ALA A 85 -3.51 28.99 -3.07
C ALA A 85 -4.26 27.65 -3.26
N TRP A 86 -4.68 27.08 -2.13
CA TRP A 86 -5.58 25.94 -2.10
C TRP A 86 -6.91 26.26 -2.78
N SER A 87 -7.46 25.27 -3.49
CA SER A 87 -8.88 25.28 -3.87
C SER A 87 -9.78 25.47 -2.65
N ALA A 88 -11.04 25.84 -2.90
CA ALA A 88 -12.10 25.56 -1.93
C ALA A 88 -12.14 24.05 -1.60
N THR A 89 -12.75 23.70 -0.46
CA THR A 89 -13.05 22.31 -0.14
C THR A 89 -14.13 21.80 -1.08
N THR A 90 -13.79 20.79 -1.87
CA THR A 90 -14.70 20.17 -2.85
C THR A 90 -15.21 18.85 -2.28
N GLU A 91 -16.53 18.66 -2.27
CA GLU A 91 -17.13 17.35 -2.01
C GLU A 91 -17.00 16.46 -3.26
N CYS A 92 -16.65 15.21 -3.03
CA CYS A 92 -16.52 14.18 -4.04
C CYS A 92 -17.58 13.10 -3.84
N VAL A 93 -18.31 12.79 -4.90
CA VAL A 93 -19.46 11.88 -4.86
C VAL A 93 -18.97 10.42 -4.89
N PRO A 94 -19.41 9.55 -3.95
CA PRO A 94 -19.10 8.13 -3.99
C PRO A 94 -19.68 7.45 -5.24
N ARG A 95 -18.88 6.60 -5.89
CA ARG A 95 -19.26 5.79 -7.05
C ARG A 95 -20.37 4.80 -6.70
N PHE A 96 -20.31 4.21 -5.51
CA PHE A 96 -21.28 3.24 -5.01
C PHE A 96 -22.09 3.84 -3.86
N ASN A 97 -23.39 4.08 -4.08
CA ASN A 97 -24.29 4.50 -3.02
C ASN A 97 -25.23 3.33 -2.63
N PRO A 98 -24.85 2.45 -1.70
CA PRO A 98 -25.68 1.29 -1.32
C PRO A 98 -27.07 1.71 -0.78
N GLY A 99 -27.20 2.92 -0.24
CA GLY A 99 -28.48 3.49 0.20
C GLY A 99 -29.35 4.11 -0.91
N ARG A 100 -28.95 4.11 -2.19
CA ARG A 100 -29.67 4.78 -3.29
C ARG A 100 -30.53 3.84 -4.15
N SER A 101 -30.48 2.53 -3.93
CA SER A 101 -31.24 1.51 -4.66
C SER A 101 -32.75 1.47 -4.36
N GLY A 102 -33.25 2.37 -3.48
CA GLY A 102 -34.67 2.44 -3.13
C GLY A 102 -35.50 3.15 -4.20
N LEU A 103 -36.49 2.44 -4.76
CA LEU A 103 -37.38 2.89 -5.85
C LEU A 103 -38.26 4.12 -5.53
N PHE A 104 -38.17 4.69 -4.32
CA PHE A 104 -39.10 5.68 -3.77
C PHE A 104 -38.46 7.04 -3.40
N GLY A 105 -37.24 7.33 -3.86
CA GLY A 105 -36.66 8.69 -3.88
C GLY A 105 -36.32 9.33 -2.52
N LEU A 106 -36.76 8.75 -1.40
CA LEU A 106 -36.41 9.15 -0.04
C LEU A 106 -34.92 8.87 0.22
N GLY A 107 -34.07 9.86 -0.05
CA GLY A 107 -32.62 9.74 0.02
C GLY A 107 -32.13 9.24 1.38
N SER A 108 -31.48 8.07 1.39
CA SER A 108 -30.86 7.53 2.60
C SER A 108 -29.76 8.49 3.09
N LYS A 109 -29.86 8.91 4.35
CA LYS A 109 -28.93 9.86 4.99
C LYS A 109 -27.55 9.27 5.29
N ASN A 110 -27.28 8.04 4.86
CA ASN A 110 -26.09 7.25 5.19
C ASN A 110 -25.08 7.20 4.03
N SER A 111 -25.05 8.22 3.16
CA SER A 111 -24.06 8.36 2.09
C SER A 111 -22.71 8.83 2.66
N ILE A 112 -21.64 8.06 2.43
CA ILE A 112 -20.29 8.40 2.88
C ILE A 112 -19.69 9.43 1.91
N SER A 113 -19.56 10.68 2.35
CA SER A 113 -18.92 11.74 1.58
C SER A 113 -17.41 11.77 1.78
N LEU A 114 -16.69 12.20 0.74
CA LEU A 114 -15.26 12.50 0.77
C LEU A 114 -15.08 13.97 0.43
N THR A 115 -14.37 14.73 1.25
CA THR A 115 -14.02 16.12 0.94
C THR A 115 -12.51 16.26 0.74
N PHE A 116 -12.11 17.02 -0.28
CA PHE A 116 -10.70 17.22 -0.63
C PHE A 116 -10.41 18.67 -1.00
N ARG A 117 -9.12 19.01 -1.05
CA ARG A 117 -8.59 20.26 -1.61
C ARG A 117 -7.45 19.92 -2.55
N SER A 118 -7.23 20.75 -3.57
CA SER A 118 -6.15 20.58 -4.53
C SER A 118 -5.50 21.92 -4.85
N ARG A 119 -4.30 21.87 -5.43
CA ARG A 119 -3.67 22.98 -6.16
C ARG A 119 -2.87 22.40 -7.33
N VAL A 120 -2.81 23.13 -8.43
CA VAL A 120 -2.18 22.73 -9.68
C VAL A 120 -1.29 23.87 -10.12
N PHE A 121 0.00 23.61 -10.34
CA PHE A 121 0.98 24.67 -10.56
C PHE A 121 2.13 24.24 -11.46
N LEU A 122 2.81 25.22 -12.06
CA LEU A 122 3.91 24.96 -12.98
C LEU A 122 5.23 24.77 -12.21
N ILE A 123 5.97 23.71 -12.52
CA ILE A 123 7.34 23.47 -12.06
C ILE A 123 8.34 23.67 -13.21
N ALA A 124 9.58 24.01 -12.85
CA ALA A 124 10.66 24.05 -13.83
C ALA A 124 10.99 22.63 -14.31
N LYS A 125 11.31 22.47 -15.60
CA LYS A 125 11.70 21.17 -16.16
C LYS A 125 12.95 20.59 -15.47
N SER A 126 13.83 21.44 -14.94
CA SER A 126 15.00 21.05 -14.15
C SER A 126 14.69 20.54 -12.74
N SER A 127 13.51 20.87 -12.20
CA SER A 127 13.03 20.38 -10.89
C SER A 127 12.17 19.11 -11.00
N PHE A 128 12.03 18.54 -12.21
CA PHE A 128 11.20 17.36 -12.43
C PHE A 128 11.92 16.08 -12.01
N ASN A 129 11.28 15.29 -11.15
CA ASN A 129 11.77 13.95 -10.80
C ASN A 129 11.27 12.95 -11.85
N GLU A 130 12.07 12.72 -12.92
CA GLU A 130 11.71 11.84 -14.04
C GLU A 130 11.36 10.40 -13.61
N THR A 131 11.90 9.95 -12.47
CA THR A 131 11.56 8.68 -11.79
C THR A 131 10.06 8.55 -11.49
N ALA A 132 9.34 9.66 -11.29
CA ALA A 132 7.91 9.65 -10.99
C ALA A 132 7.02 9.44 -12.24
N GLU A 133 7.49 9.78 -13.46
CA GLU A 133 6.58 9.82 -14.62
C GLU A 133 6.40 8.47 -15.32
N ARG A 134 7.40 7.58 -15.27
CA ARG A 134 7.28 6.20 -15.81
C ARG A 134 6.10 5.43 -15.19
N SER A 135 5.62 5.86 -14.02
CA SER A 135 4.41 5.37 -13.36
C SER A 135 3.07 5.83 -14.00
N THR A 136 3.05 6.56 -15.13
CA THR A 136 1.78 7.08 -15.71
C THR A 136 1.62 7.05 -17.24
N ALA A 137 2.64 6.69 -18.02
CA ALA A 137 2.62 6.90 -19.47
C ALA A 137 1.77 5.87 -20.25
N ARG A 138 0.48 6.18 -20.50
CA ARG A 138 -0.35 5.43 -21.46
C ARG A 138 0.08 5.72 -22.91
N PRO A 139 0.54 4.73 -23.70
CA PRO A 139 0.84 4.94 -25.11
C PRO A 139 -0.42 5.32 -25.88
N THR A 140 -0.38 6.44 -26.61
CA THR A 140 -1.44 6.86 -27.53
C THR A 140 -1.02 6.50 -28.94
N SER A 141 -1.69 5.53 -29.58
CA SER A 141 -1.46 5.26 -31.00
C SER A 141 -2.03 6.38 -31.86
N THR A 142 -1.22 6.99 -32.73
CA THR A 142 -1.69 7.94 -33.75
C THR A 142 -0.73 7.94 -34.94
N VAL A 143 -1.30 8.00 -36.15
CA VAL A 143 -0.60 8.02 -37.45
C VAL A 143 0.24 9.31 -37.61
N PRO A 144 1.43 9.27 -38.25
CA PRO A 144 2.35 10.41 -38.28
C PRO A 144 1.88 11.59 -39.15
N GLY A 145 2.17 12.82 -38.68
CA GLY A 145 1.88 14.07 -39.40
C GLY A 145 2.67 15.28 -38.88
N SER A 146 3.73 15.64 -39.61
CA SER A 146 4.46 16.93 -39.68
C SER A 146 4.54 17.91 -38.48
N ASN A 147 5.77 18.08 -37.97
CA ASN A 147 6.45 19.33 -37.58
C ASN A 147 5.65 20.53 -37.00
N LYS A 148 5.88 20.86 -35.72
CA LYS A 148 6.70 22.05 -35.32
C LYS A 148 7.08 21.97 -33.83
N GLU A 149 8.20 22.60 -33.45
CA GLU A 149 8.75 22.59 -32.09
C GLU A 149 8.40 23.88 -31.31
N THR A 150 7.94 23.72 -30.05
CA THR A 150 7.67 24.82 -29.09
C THR A 150 7.91 24.31 -27.66
N THR A 151 8.63 25.09 -26.85
CA THR A 151 8.89 24.78 -25.43
C THR A 151 7.62 24.85 -24.57
N THR A 152 7.46 23.90 -23.65
CA THR A 152 6.25 23.70 -22.82
C THR A 152 6.62 23.50 -21.34
N PRO A 153 5.91 24.13 -20.37
CA PRO A 153 6.16 23.95 -18.94
C PRO A 153 5.50 22.69 -18.36
N THR A 154 6.09 22.16 -17.29
CA THR A 154 5.70 20.95 -16.55
C THR A 154 4.77 21.29 -15.37
N THR A 155 3.89 20.38 -14.94
CA THR A 155 2.87 20.65 -13.90
C THR A 155 2.95 19.68 -12.71
N THR A 156 2.74 20.19 -11.48
CA THR A 156 2.76 19.44 -10.22
C THR A 156 1.50 19.68 -9.36
N THR A 157 1.16 18.67 -8.54
CA THR A 157 0.10 18.70 -7.51
C THR A 157 0.70 18.49 -6.10
N THR A 158 0.09 19.06 -5.05
CA THR A 158 0.50 18.94 -3.62
C THR A 158 -0.73 19.19 -2.72
N VAL A 159 -0.70 18.86 -1.41
CA VAL A 159 -1.80 19.04 -0.41
C VAL A 159 -1.24 19.30 1.02
N VAL A 160 -1.59 20.40 1.74
CA VAL A 160 -1.21 20.65 3.17
C VAL A 160 -2.22 21.53 3.96
N LYS A 161 -2.69 20.98 5.10
CA LYS A 161 -3.26 21.55 6.37
C LYS A 161 -3.81 23.00 6.48
N THR A 162 -5.00 23.15 7.08
CA THR A 162 -5.35 24.18 8.11
C THR A 162 -6.51 23.69 9.02
N GLU A 163 -6.58 24.18 10.27
CA GLU A 163 -7.60 23.89 11.33
C GLU A 163 -8.53 25.11 11.57
N PRO A 164 -9.59 25.11 12.43
CA PRO A 164 -10.04 24.16 13.49
C PRO A 164 -11.46 23.57 13.20
N THR A 165 -12.42 23.18 14.07
CA THR A 165 -12.73 23.42 15.52
C THR A 165 -13.66 22.33 16.10
N THR A 166 -13.85 22.30 17.43
CA THR A 166 -14.56 21.24 18.20
C THR A 166 -15.85 21.71 18.90
N THR A 167 -16.90 20.87 18.98
CA THR A 167 -18.02 20.98 19.94
C THR A 167 -18.58 19.60 20.37
N THR A 168 -19.13 19.52 21.59
CA THR A 168 -19.73 18.35 22.28
C THR A 168 -21.29 18.31 22.14
N ALA A 169 -22.09 17.35 22.63
CA ALA A 169 -21.88 16.24 23.58
C ALA A 169 -22.94 15.10 23.46
N ILE A 170 -22.63 13.95 24.07
CA ILE A 170 -23.52 13.04 24.88
C ILE A 170 -24.90 12.60 24.31
N ASN A 171 -25.10 11.29 24.18
CA ASN A 171 -26.20 10.61 24.90
C ASN A 171 -26.03 9.08 25.07
N ARG A 172 -26.84 8.51 25.98
CA ARG A 172 -26.67 7.15 26.56
C ARG A 172 -27.98 6.35 26.50
N ALA A 173 -27.91 5.10 26.05
CA ALA A 173 -28.99 4.10 26.18
C ALA A 173 -28.40 2.71 26.47
N THR A 174 -29.21 1.78 26.96
CA THR A 174 -28.79 0.46 27.49
C THR A 174 -29.84 -0.60 27.13
N THR A 175 -29.62 -1.87 27.53
CA THR A 175 -30.61 -2.99 27.60
C THR A 175 -31.07 -3.58 26.24
N THR A 176 -31.31 -4.89 26.06
CA THR A 176 -31.19 -6.10 26.92
C THR A 176 -30.78 -7.32 26.06
N ALA A 177 -30.24 -8.39 26.66
CA ALA A 177 -29.90 -9.65 25.96
C ALA A 177 -30.91 -10.79 26.20
N ALA A 178 -31.12 -11.64 25.18
CA ALA A 178 -31.83 -12.93 25.20
C ALA A 178 -31.35 -13.79 23.99
N PRO A 179 -31.53 -15.13 23.91
CA PRO A 179 -30.33 -15.98 23.90
C PRO A 179 -30.25 -17.09 22.84
N SER A 180 -29.13 -17.84 22.90
CA SER A 180 -29.02 -19.31 22.69
C SER A 180 -28.73 -19.88 21.28
N ARG A 181 -27.57 -20.58 21.21
CA ARG A 181 -27.19 -21.71 20.32
C ARG A 181 -27.01 -21.45 18.81
N ASN A 182 -25.75 -21.50 18.39
CA ASN A 182 -25.23 -22.76 17.83
C ASN A 182 -23.83 -23.07 18.39
N LYS A 183 -23.40 -24.34 18.43
CA LYS A 183 -22.12 -24.79 18.99
C LYS A 183 -21.22 -25.44 17.94
N ASP A 184 -20.88 -24.70 16.90
CA ASP A 184 -19.77 -25.06 16.03
C ASP A 184 -18.44 -24.90 16.80
N ASN A 185 -17.51 -25.83 16.60
CA ASN A 185 -16.25 -25.89 17.37
C ASN A 185 -15.27 -24.80 16.96
N LYS A 186 -15.56 -23.55 17.36
CA LYS A 186 -14.68 -22.39 17.25
C LYS A 186 -13.47 -22.58 18.15
N LYS A 187 -12.47 -23.31 17.63
CA LYS A 187 -11.13 -23.44 18.21
C LYS A 187 -10.39 -22.12 18.09
N SER A 188 -10.84 -21.15 18.89
CA SER A 188 -10.15 -19.89 19.16
C SER A 188 -8.76 -20.21 19.71
N CYS A 189 -7.78 -19.33 19.49
CA CYS A 189 -6.44 -19.51 20.04
C CYS A 189 -6.51 -19.23 21.56
N THR A 190 -6.75 -20.28 22.36
CA THR A 190 -6.92 -20.20 23.83
C THR A 190 -5.66 -20.60 24.59
N GLY A 191 -4.49 -20.42 23.98
CA GLY A 191 -3.19 -20.78 24.52
C GLY A 191 -2.09 -20.32 23.56
N SER A 192 -1.09 -19.62 24.09
CA SER A 192 -0.27 -18.61 23.41
C SER A 192 -1.11 -17.46 22.77
N ALA A 193 -0.49 -16.29 22.61
CA ALA A 193 -1.21 -15.10 22.18
C ALA A 193 -1.67 -15.22 20.73
N CYS A 194 -2.89 -14.76 20.43
CA CYS A 194 -3.23 -14.37 19.06
C CYS A 194 -2.21 -13.31 18.60
N PRO A 195 -1.44 -13.52 17.53
CA PRO A 195 -0.63 -12.45 16.96
C PRO A 195 -1.55 -11.28 16.57
N ASP A 196 -1.17 -10.06 16.98
CA ASP A 196 -1.95 -8.85 16.72
C ASP A 196 -2.04 -8.60 15.21
N PRO A 197 -3.24 -8.42 14.61
CA PRO A 197 -3.39 -8.04 13.21
C PRO A 197 -2.67 -6.74 12.83
N SER A 198 -2.26 -5.88 13.79
CA SER A 198 -1.40 -4.73 13.52
C SER A 198 0.00 -5.11 13.00
N ASN A 199 0.48 -6.32 13.34
CA ASN A 199 1.78 -6.87 12.94
C ASN A 199 1.75 -7.60 11.58
N LEU A 200 0.70 -7.42 10.77
CA LEU A 200 0.56 -8.07 9.47
C LEU A 200 1.41 -7.39 8.40
N VAL A 201 2.42 -8.10 7.91
CA VAL A 201 3.22 -7.67 6.75
C VAL A 201 2.76 -8.42 5.51
N VAL A 202 2.51 -7.67 4.44
CA VAL A 202 2.06 -8.19 3.13
C VAL A 202 3.01 -7.68 2.05
N VAL A 203 3.60 -8.60 1.29
CA VAL A 203 4.51 -8.30 0.18
C VAL A 203 3.89 -8.83 -1.11
N GLY A 204 3.20 -7.95 -1.85
CA GLY A 204 2.61 -8.27 -3.16
C GLY A 204 3.65 -8.34 -4.28
N GLU A 205 3.32 -9.03 -5.36
CA GLU A 205 4.18 -9.31 -6.52
C GLU A 205 5.37 -10.25 -6.25
N TRP A 206 5.35 -11.02 -5.16
CA TRP A 206 6.41 -11.97 -4.79
C TRP A 206 5.83 -13.34 -4.45
N ARG A 207 6.57 -14.38 -4.86
CA ARG A 207 6.34 -15.79 -4.57
C ARG A 207 7.50 -16.34 -3.74
N ALA A 208 7.19 -17.09 -2.70
CA ALA A 208 8.16 -17.98 -2.05
C ALA A 208 8.04 -19.40 -2.61
N SER A 209 9.17 -20.09 -2.75
CA SER A 209 9.25 -21.50 -3.12
C SER A 209 10.46 -22.17 -2.45
N SER A 210 10.25 -23.37 -1.91
CA SER A 210 11.27 -24.28 -1.40
C SER A 210 10.77 -25.70 -1.71
N ASP A 211 11.66 -26.62 -2.03
CA ASP A 211 11.28 -28.01 -2.30
C ASP A 211 11.11 -28.81 -1.00
N ASP A 212 11.87 -28.46 0.05
CA ASP A 212 11.88 -29.14 1.35
C ASP A 212 11.07 -28.41 2.46
N ASP A 213 11.04 -27.07 2.46
CA ASP A 213 10.41 -26.28 3.54
C ASP A 213 8.91 -25.98 3.31
N ALA A 214 8.38 -26.25 2.12
CA ALA A 214 7.05 -25.81 1.71
C ALA A 214 5.97 -26.85 2.07
N VAL A 215 4.93 -26.41 2.78
CA VAL A 215 3.74 -27.21 3.11
C VAL A 215 2.57 -26.69 2.29
N GLU A 216 2.01 -27.53 1.40
CA GLU A 216 0.76 -27.18 0.70
C GLU A 216 -0.41 -27.18 1.70
N LEU A 217 -1.14 -26.07 1.73
CA LEU A 217 -2.26 -25.82 2.62
C LEU A 217 -3.58 -25.80 1.82
N PRO A 218 -4.74 -26.04 2.46
CA PRO A 218 -6.04 -25.94 1.77
C PRO A 218 -6.22 -24.60 1.06
N ALA A 219 -6.83 -24.64 -0.13
CA ALA A 219 -7.06 -23.45 -0.93
C ALA A 219 -7.87 -22.39 -0.17
N ALA A 220 -7.51 -21.12 -0.34
CA ALA A 220 -8.00 -20.01 0.47
C ALA A 220 -8.57 -18.89 -0.40
N SER A 221 -9.64 -18.22 0.06
CA SER A 221 -10.24 -17.08 -0.67
C SER A 221 -9.24 -15.95 -0.96
N ASN A 222 -8.29 -15.74 -0.02
CA ASN A 222 -7.23 -14.73 -0.07
C ASN A 222 -6.05 -15.09 0.86
N GLY A 223 -4.99 -14.30 0.77
CA GLY A 223 -3.76 -14.46 1.55
C GLY A 223 -3.94 -14.41 3.08
N ARG A 224 -4.92 -13.68 3.61
CA ARG A 224 -5.21 -13.65 5.06
C ARG A 224 -5.80 -14.97 5.53
N SER A 225 -6.76 -15.50 4.79
CA SER A 225 -7.31 -16.85 5.05
C SER A 225 -6.23 -17.93 4.90
N CYS A 226 -5.31 -17.78 3.94
CA CYS A 226 -4.14 -18.66 3.79
C CYS A 226 -3.19 -18.59 5.01
N LEU A 227 -2.80 -17.39 5.46
CA LEU A 227 -1.96 -17.21 6.64
C LEU A 227 -2.62 -17.73 7.93
N LYS A 228 -3.95 -17.60 8.05
CA LYS A 228 -4.72 -18.18 9.15
C LYS A 228 -4.69 -19.71 9.15
N LEU A 229 -4.77 -20.36 7.98
CA LEU A 229 -4.63 -21.82 7.86
C LEU A 229 -3.21 -22.28 8.24
N CYS A 230 -2.19 -21.54 7.79
CA CYS A 230 -0.78 -21.73 8.18
C CYS A 230 -0.60 -21.69 9.70
N LEU A 231 -1.04 -20.62 10.36
CA LEU A 231 -0.93 -20.45 11.82
C LEU A 231 -1.79 -21.44 12.64
N GLN A 232 -2.76 -22.10 12.02
CA GLN A 232 -3.57 -23.17 12.63
C GLN A 232 -3.08 -24.58 12.27
N SER A 233 -2.04 -24.69 11.43
CA SER A 233 -1.40 -25.96 11.06
C SER A 233 -0.49 -26.49 12.18
N LYS A 234 0.03 -27.71 12.02
CA LYS A 234 1.01 -28.32 12.94
C LYS A 234 2.48 -28.01 12.62
N HIS A 235 2.77 -27.24 11.56
CA HIS A 235 4.08 -27.22 10.91
C HIS A 235 4.99 -26.03 11.31
N ASP A 236 4.76 -25.43 12.49
CA ASP A 236 5.36 -24.14 12.94
C ASP A 236 5.47 -23.11 11.81
N CYS A 237 4.35 -22.95 11.10
CA CYS A 237 4.29 -22.14 9.90
C CYS A 237 4.32 -20.65 10.29
N GLY A 238 5.37 -19.94 9.85
CA GLY A 238 5.61 -18.54 10.16
C GLY A 238 5.02 -17.57 9.13
N PHE A 239 5.08 -17.94 7.85
CA PHE A 239 4.61 -17.12 6.73
C PHE A 239 4.03 -17.98 5.60
N VAL A 240 3.32 -17.34 4.67
CA VAL A 240 2.71 -17.99 3.50
C VAL A 240 3.05 -17.29 2.20
N SER A 241 3.09 -18.05 1.11
CA SER A 241 2.96 -17.55 -0.26
C SER A 241 1.59 -17.95 -0.80
N PHE A 242 0.82 -16.97 -1.28
CA PHE A 242 -0.55 -17.14 -1.76
C PHE A 242 -0.65 -16.78 -3.25
N GLU A 243 -1.27 -17.65 -4.05
CA GLU A 243 -1.50 -17.45 -5.49
C GLU A 243 -2.92 -16.94 -5.74
N HIS A 244 -3.03 -15.72 -6.30
CA HIS A 244 -4.28 -14.96 -6.35
C HIS A 244 -5.32 -15.54 -7.31
N GLU A 245 -4.89 -16.18 -8.39
CA GLU A 245 -5.78 -16.79 -9.40
C GLU A 245 -6.28 -18.17 -8.95
N THR A 246 -5.35 -19.10 -8.71
CA THR A 246 -5.63 -20.51 -8.40
C THR A 246 -6.14 -20.73 -6.97
N LYS A 247 -6.00 -19.73 -6.10
CA LYS A 247 -6.29 -19.80 -4.65
C LYS A 247 -5.37 -20.75 -3.86
N LYS A 248 -4.26 -21.19 -4.45
CA LYS A 248 -3.26 -22.02 -3.78
C LYS A 248 -2.59 -21.28 -2.62
N CYS A 249 -2.24 -22.05 -1.59
CA CYS A 249 -1.66 -21.57 -0.36
C CYS A 249 -0.47 -22.46 0.00
N LEU A 250 0.74 -21.88 0.06
CA LEU A 250 1.96 -22.56 0.51
C LEU A 250 2.39 -21.95 1.83
N GLY A 251 2.45 -22.76 2.89
CA GLY A 251 3.00 -22.39 4.18
C GLY A 251 4.48 -22.74 4.30
N PHE A 252 5.22 -21.94 5.06
CA PHE A 252 6.66 -22.11 5.30
C PHE A 252 6.96 -22.02 6.80
N SER A 253 7.87 -22.86 7.29
CA SER A 253 8.25 -22.88 8.70
C SER A 253 8.98 -21.59 9.13
N ARG A 254 9.04 -21.32 10.43
CA ARG A 254 9.89 -20.23 10.99
C ARG A 254 11.40 -20.40 10.71
N GLN A 255 11.84 -21.54 10.19
CA GLN A 255 13.25 -21.82 9.87
C GLN A 255 13.52 -21.88 8.36
N ALA A 256 12.46 -21.81 7.54
CA ALA A 256 12.51 -21.97 6.11
C ALA A 256 13.38 -20.92 5.40
N GLN A 257 14.05 -21.34 4.34
CA GLN A 257 14.89 -20.47 3.51
C GLN A 257 14.44 -20.54 2.04
N PRO A 258 13.25 -20.00 1.72
CA PRO A 258 12.70 -20.09 0.39
C PRO A 258 13.50 -19.25 -0.61
N GLN A 259 13.56 -19.75 -1.84
CA GLN A 259 13.85 -18.90 -3.00
C GLN A 259 12.69 -17.92 -3.17
N LEU A 260 13.00 -16.62 -3.21
CA LEU A 260 12.01 -15.58 -3.47
C LEU A 260 12.10 -15.11 -4.92
N THR A 261 10.99 -15.17 -5.64
CA THR A 261 10.88 -14.78 -7.04
C THR A 261 9.78 -13.74 -7.24
N ARG A 262 9.95 -12.80 -8.16
CA ARG A 262 8.88 -11.86 -8.51
C ARG A 262 7.81 -12.56 -9.34
N ASN A 263 6.55 -12.41 -8.95
CA ASN A 263 5.39 -12.94 -9.65
C ASN A 263 4.16 -12.08 -9.31
N ALA A 264 3.59 -11.38 -10.29
CA ALA A 264 2.47 -10.44 -10.09
C ALA A 264 1.18 -11.10 -9.55
N PHE A 265 1.03 -12.42 -9.74
CA PHE A 265 -0.12 -13.20 -9.28
C PHE A 265 0.07 -13.77 -7.87
N HIS A 266 1.13 -13.39 -7.16
CA HIS A 266 1.44 -13.88 -5.81
C HIS A 266 1.61 -12.76 -4.78
N SER A 267 1.32 -13.09 -3.52
CA SER A 267 1.72 -12.30 -2.36
C SER A 267 2.28 -13.18 -1.24
N ILE A 268 3.25 -12.65 -0.50
CA ILE A 268 3.79 -13.27 0.71
C ILE A 268 3.24 -12.55 1.93
N LEU A 269 2.79 -13.28 2.95
CA LEU A 269 2.21 -12.71 4.17
C LEU A 269 2.82 -13.34 5.43
N THR A 270 3.11 -12.52 6.43
CA THR A 270 3.55 -12.95 7.77
C THR A 270 2.87 -12.14 8.87
N LEU A 271 2.87 -12.66 10.10
CA LEU A 271 2.63 -11.88 11.32
C LEU A 271 3.93 -11.86 12.13
N THR A 272 4.52 -10.67 12.29
CA THR A 272 5.88 -10.52 12.81
C THR A 272 5.96 -9.35 13.78
N ASP A 273 6.45 -9.62 15.00
CA ASP A 273 6.76 -8.63 16.04
C ASP A 273 8.10 -7.92 15.80
N LYS A 274 8.90 -8.45 14.88
CA LYS A 274 10.13 -7.82 14.39
C LYS A 274 9.85 -6.43 13.84
N THR A 275 10.58 -5.44 14.34
CA THR A 275 10.61 -4.09 13.76
C THR A 275 11.90 -3.89 12.98
N LEU A 276 11.88 -3.03 11.95
CA LEU A 276 13.10 -2.64 11.22
C LEU A 276 13.27 -1.12 11.29
N VAL A 277 14.31 -0.68 12.00
CA VAL A 277 14.69 0.72 12.17
C VAL A 277 15.58 1.16 10.99
N ARG A 278 15.25 2.30 10.35
CA ARG A 278 16.13 2.91 9.34
C ARG A 278 17.30 3.62 10.04
N LEU A 279 18.51 3.37 9.56
CA LEU A 279 19.74 3.99 10.06
C LEU A 279 20.11 5.24 9.26
N GLU A 280 21.16 5.95 9.69
CA GLU A 280 21.74 7.07 8.92
C GLU A 280 22.13 6.61 7.51
N ASP A 281 21.82 7.45 6.52
CA ASP A 281 22.09 7.14 5.12
C ASP A 281 23.59 6.91 4.88
N GLY A 282 23.88 5.80 4.21
CA GLY A 282 25.21 5.34 3.86
C GLY A 282 25.90 4.40 4.85
N VAL A 283 25.38 4.15 6.06
CA VAL A 283 25.96 3.12 6.95
C VAL A 283 25.73 1.72 6.36
N THR A 284 26.79 0.92 6.22
CA THR A 284 26.73 -0.46 5.70
C THR A 284 27.26 -1.47 6.69
N TYR A 285 26.76 -2.70 6.64
CA TYR A 285 27.14 -3.79 7.54
C TYR A 285 27.75 -4.99 6.81
N SER A 286 28.70 -5.66 7.48
CA SER A 286 29.04 -7.05 7.15
C SER A 286 27.85 -8.00 7.44
N GLY A 287 27.82 -9.15 6.78
CA GLY A 287 26.85 -10.20 7.06
C GLY A 287 26.79 -11.25 5.94
N GLU A 288 26.34 -12.45 6.29
CA GLU A 288 25.95 -13.49 5.33
C GLU A 288 24.73 -12.98 4.54
N ASN A 289 24.83 -12.87 3.22
CA ASN A 289 23.71 -12.49 2.38
C ASN A 289 22.74 -13.68 2.26
N LEU A 290 21.57 -13.56 2.86
CA LEU A 290 20.45 -14.50 2.72
C LEU A 290 19.85 -14.42 1.31
N LEU A 291 19.73 -13.20 0.77
CA LEU A 291 19.39 -12.94 -0.63
C LEU A 291 20.18 -11.73 -1.14
N VAL A 292 20.66 -11.83 -2.37
CA VAL A 292 21.20 -10.71 -3.15
C VAL A 292 20.39 -10.60 -4.43
N GLY A 293 19.87 -9.43 -4.72
CA GLY A 293 19.29 -9.14 -6.02
C GLY A 293 20.03 -7.99 -6.69
N SER A 294 20.57 -8.28 -7.88
CA SER A 294 21.10 -7.30 -8.82
C SER A 294 20.27 -7.35 -10.10
N GLY A 295 19.93 -6.19 -10.67
CA GLY A 295 19.22 -6.16 -11.95
C GLY A 295 18.42 -4.89 -12.22
N ARG A 296 18.18 -4.62 -13.51
CA ARG A 296 17.42 -3.45 -14.00
C ARG A 296 15.89 -3.60 -13.86
N LEU A 297 15.41 -4.35 -12.86
CA LEU A 297 13.98 -4.59 -12.65
C LEU A 297 13.38 -3.44 -11.84
N GLU A 298 12.85 -2.44 -12.54
CA GLU A 298 12.48 -1.12 -12.00
C GLU A 298 11.53 -1.13 -10.78
N SER A 299 10.80 -2.23 -10.55
CA SER A 299 9.86 -2.38 -9.44
C SER A 299 10.44 -2.95 -8.14
N VAL A 300 11.73 -3.30 -8.05
CA VAL A 300 12.35 -3.70 -6.76
C VAL A 300 12.92 -2.49 -5.99
N PHE A 301 13.13 -1.35 -6.65
CA PHE A 301 13.91 -0.22 -6.12
C PHE A 301 13.28 0.58 -4.96
N HIS A 302 12.10 0.21 -4.47
CA HIS A 302 11.51 0.88 -3.31
C HIS A 302 12.10 0.31 -1.99
N PRO A 303 12.75 1.12 -1.13
CA PRO A 303 13.41 0.61 0.09
C PRO A 303 12.47 -0.16 1.03
N GLU A 304 11.21 0.27 1.12
CA GLU A 304 10.19 -0.41 1.92
C GLU A 304 9.86 -1.84 1.42
N THR A 305 10.08 -2.16 0.14
CA THR A 305 9.92 -3.53 -0.38
C THR A 305 11.03 -4.43 0.14
N CYS A 306 12.29 -3.97 0.09
CA CYS A 306 13.44 -4.67 0.68
C CYS A 306 13.27 -4.86 2.20
N ARG A 307 12.85 -3.80 2.90
CA ARG A 307 12.48 -3.84 4.32
C ARG A 307 11.40 -4.88 4.60
N SER A 308 10.30 -4.89 3.84
CA SER A 308 9.17 -5.81 4.05
C SER A 308 9.52 -7.27 3.75
N LEU A 309 10.36 -7.54 2.73
CA LEU A 309 10.93 -8.87 2.49
C LEU A 309 11.78 -9.34 3.68
N CYS A 310 12.54 -8.45 4.32
CA CYS A 310 13.29 -8.78 5.52
C CYS A 310 12.40 -8.97 6.77
N LEU A 311 11.24 -8.32 6.85
CA LEU A 311 10.24 -8.59 7.90
C LEU A 311 9.59 -9.97 7.73
N VAL A 312 9.40 -10.41 6.49
CA VAL A 312 8.90 -11.75 6.13
C VAL A 312 9.92 -12.86 6.45
N LEU A 313 11.19 -12.68 6.07
CA LEU A 313 12.21 -13.73 6.16
C LEU A 313 12.77 -13.89 7.60
N PRO A 314 12.55 -15.04 8.28
CA PRO A 314 12.91 -15.20 9.69
C PRO A 314 14.41 -15.06 10.02
N ARG A 315 15.29 -15.46 9.09
CA ARG A 315 16.76 -15.34 9.24
C ARG A 315 17.32 -13.99 8.79
N CYS A 316 16.55 -13.15 8.06
CA CYS A 316 17.00 -11.81 7.73
C CYS A 316 17.04 -10.97 9.01
N ASN A 317 17.97 -10.03 9.13
CA ASN A 317 17.97 -8.99 10.18
C ASN A 317 18.51 -7.63 9.69
N ILE A 318 19.07 -7.57 8.48
CA ILE A 318 19.50 -6.32 7.84
C ILE A 318 18.95 -6.27 6.42
N ALA A 319 18.37 -5.14 6.03
CA ALA A 319 17.95 -4.85 4.66
C ALA A 319 18.72 -3.63 4.15
N GLU A 320 19.57 -3.81 3.14
CA GLU A 320 20.30 -2.73 2.47
C GLU A 320 19.78 -2.54 1.04
N VAL A 321 19.70 -1.29 0.60
CA VAL A 321 19.42 -0.89 -0.80
C VAL A 321 20.42 0.16 -1.23
N GLY A 322 21.02 0.02 -2.41
CA GLY A 322 22.05 0.92 -2.92
C GLY A 322 22.17 0.91 -4.43
N GLY A 323 21.89 2.05 -5.07
CA GLY A 323 21.89 2.15 -6.52
C GLY A 323 20.80 1.27 -7.14
N PHE A 324 21.20 0.19 -7.81
CA PHE A 324 20.30 -0.80 -8.41
C PHE A 324 20.32 -2.17 -7.72
N ASP A 325 21.09 -2.30 -6.63
CA ASP A 325 21.28 -3.55 -5.91
C ASP A 325 20.64 -3.50 -4.52
N TRP A 326 20.22 -4.67 -4.03
CA TRP A 326 19.69 -4.85 -2.68
C TRP A 326 20.17 -6.16 -2.05
N TRP A 327 20.30 -6.12 -0.72
CA TRP A 327 20.87 -7.21 0.08
C TRP A 327 20.02 -7.44 1.32
N LEU A 328 19.61 -8.69 1.53
CA LEU A 328 19.02 -9.17 2.77
C LEU A 328 20.05 -10.02 3.48
N LYS A 329 20.42 -9.65 4.70
CA LYS A 329 21.54 -10.28 5.43
C LYS A 329 21.09 -10.86 6.77
N THR A 330 21.75 -11.94 7.19
CA THR A 330 21.63 -12.48 8.55
C THR A 330 22.55 -11.68 9.50
N SER A 331 22.17 -11.55 10.78
CA SER A 331 22.89 -10.70 11.76
C SER A 331 24.14 -11.37 12.37
N ALA A 332 24.84 -12.23 11.62
CA ALA A 332 25.93 -13.03 12.15
C ALA A 332 27.07 -12.18 12.76
N GLU A 333 27.37 -11.02 12.16
CA GLU A 333 28.36 -10.09 12.71
C GLU A 333 28.06 -8.63 12.32
N LEU A 334 27.57 -7.83 13.27
CA LEU A 334 27.19 -6.43 13.07
C LEU A 334 28.41 -5.47 13.12
N GLN A 335 29.38 -5.67 12.23
CA GLN A 335 30.47 -4.70 12.05
C GLN A 335 30.10 -3.66 10.97
N PRO A 336 30.17 -2.34 11.26
CA PRO A 336 29.95 -1.31 10.25
C PRO A 336 31.14 -1.27 9.28
N SER A 337 30.91 -1.59 8.01
CA SER A 337 31.97 -1.84 7.03
C SER A 337 32.53 -0.56 6.39
N ALA A 338 31.66 0.34 5.95
CA ALA A 338 32.01 1.66 5.41
C ALA A 338 30.80 2.62 5.39
N ARG A 339 31.05 3.92 5.26
CA ARG A 339 30.03 4.88 4.79
C ARG A 339 30.04 4.93 3.26
N VAL A 340 28.94 4.53 2.62
CA VAL A 340 28.76 4.48 1.16
C VAL A 340 27.58 5.38 0.78
N PRO A 341 27.80 6.58 0.21
CA PRO A 341 26.74 7.51 -0.14
C PRO A 341 25.65 6.88 -1.02
N GLY A 342 24.39 7.22 -0.75
CA GLY A 342 23.24 6.70 -1.51
C GLY A 342 22.77 5.30 -1.13
N ARG A 343 23.31 4.68 -0.06
CA ARG A 343 22.72 3.48 0.54
C ARG A 343 21.70 3.81 1.63
N THR A 344 20.55 3.15 1.60
CA THR A 344 19.58 3.10 2.70
C THR A 344 19.70 1.75 3.39
N THR A 345 19.77 1.76 4.72
CA THR A 345 19.95 0.55 5.55
C THR A 345 18.89 0.49 6.64
N PHE A 346 18.28 -0.68 6.81
CA PHE A 346 17.38 -1.00 7.91
C PHE A 346 17.95 -2.17 8.72
N ILE A 347 17.82 -2.10 10.05
CA ILE A 347 18.29 -3.12 11.00
C ILE A 347 17.16 -3.55 11.95
N ALA A 348 17.20 -4.79 12.42
CA ALA A 348 16.29 -5.37 13.41
C ALA A 348 16.74 -5.12 14.85
#